data_AF-A0AAW1VU37-F1
#
_entry.id   AF-A0AAW1VU37-F1
#
_cell.length_a   1.000
_cell.length_b   1.000
_cell.length_c   1.000
_cell.angle_alpha   90.00
_cell.angle_beta   90.00
_cell.angle_gamma   90.00
#
_symmetry.space_group_name_H-M   'P 1'
#
loop_
_entity.id
_entity.type
_entity.pdbx_description
1 polymer ?
#
loop_
_entity_poly.entity_id
_entity_poly.type
_entity_poly.pdbx_seq_one_letter_code
_entity_poly.pdbx_strand_id
1 'polypeptide(L)'
;MSFMKGDLLTKTRKLVKGLANAEPVCFNAVYVIMVFGNFRAPPPTFPSRADAIQRISLPEDVYIKKFFKKHPDSKHEDAIKISAFDPPPARIFGLRVLELKEQGVSEQEAMAVADMEYRAEKKGKEEGICCVEENCTSTRKEASSEPIFQCSQGDTS
;
A
#
# COMPACT_ATOMS: atom_id res chain seq x y z
N MET A 1 37.23 -5.28 32.45
CA MET A 1 35.79 -4.86 32.44
C MET A 1 35.70 -3.53 31.70
N SER A 2 35.22 -3.46 30.46
CA SER A 2 35.13 -2.18 29.75
C SER A 2 33.87 -1.41 30.15
N PHE A 3 34.03 -0.14 30.52
CA PHE A 3 32.93 0.77 30.85
C PHE A 3 31.95 0.96 29.68
N MET A 4 32.40 0.68 28.46
CA MET A 4 31.67 0.96 27.21
C MET A 4 30.73 -0.16 26.74
N LYS A 5 30.76 -1.36 27.33
CA LYS A 5 29.96 -2.51 26.88
C LYS A 5 28.67 -2.67 27.71
N GLY A 6 27.50 -2.56 27.07
CA GLY A 6 26.16 -2.70 27.69
C GLY A 6 25.10 -1.73 27.17
N ASP A 7 23.84 -1.95 27.56
CA ASP A 7 22.67 -1.16 27.14
C ASP A 7 22.63 0.22 27.80
N LEU A 8 22.00 1.20 27.12
CA LEU A 8 21.91 2.59 27.58
C LEU A 8 21.37 2.70 29.01
N LEU A 9 20.31 1.95 29.36
CA LEU A 9 19.73 1.95 30.70
C LEU A 9 20.69 1.44 31.78
N THR A 10 21.49 0.42 31.46
CA THR A 10 22.49 -0.13 32.39
C THR A 10 23.68 0.81 32.58
N LYS A 11 24.05 1.57 31.55
CA LYS A 11 25.10 2.59 31.58
C LYS A 11 24.69 3.80 32.40
N THR A 12 23.52 4.37 32.12
CA THR A 12 22.99 5.53 32.85
C THR A 12 22.80 5.20 34.32
N ARG A 13 22.32 3.98 34.65
CA ARG A 13 22.21 3.52 36.03
C ARG A 13 23.56 3.47 36.76
N LYS A 14 24.62 2.98 36.10
CA LYS A 14 25.97 2.92 36.70
C LYS A 14 26.56 4.32 36.92
N LEU A 15 26.31 5.25 35.99
CA LEU A 15 26.77 6.64 36.08
C LEU A 15 26.05 7.45 37.16
N VAL A 16 24.73 7.31 37.24
CA VAL A 16 23.91 7.94 38.29
C VAL A 16 24.28 7.40 39.67
N LYS A 17 24.40 6.07 39.82
CA LYS A 17 24.79 5.43 41.09
C LYS A 17 26.24 5.74 41.50
N GLY A 18 27.11 5.97 40.52
CA GLY A 18 28.49 6.38 40.76
C GLY A 18 28.67 7.87 41.07
N LEU A 19 27.57 8.63 41.22
CA LEU A 19 27.56 10.09 41.45
C LEU A 19 28.32 10.90 40.38
N ALA A 20 28.61 10.29 39.23
CA ALA A 20 29.38 10.91 38.17
C ALA A 20 28.55 11.87 37.32
N ASN A 21 27.22 11.71 37.31
CA ASN A 21 26.28 12.57 36.61
C ASN A 21 24.97 12.69 37.42
N ALA A 22 24.31 13.85 37.33
CA ALA A 22 22.97 14.05 37.88
C ALA A 22 21.93 13.17 37.17
N GLU A 23 20.85 12.82 37.87
CA GLU A 23 19.77 12.01 37.30
C GLU A 23 19.10 12.74 36.12
N PRO A 24 19.08 12.15 34.90
CA PRO A 24 18.36 12.76 33.80
C PRO A 24 16.85 12.56 33.99
N VAL A 25 16.06 13.59 33.66
CA VAL A 25 14.59 13.61 33.85
C VAL A 25 13.90 12.42 33.17
N CYS A 26 14.41 11.97 32.01
CA CYS A 26 13.89 10.81 31.28
C CYS A 26 14.20 9.45 31.93
N PHE A 27 15.19 9.36 32.82
CA PHE A 27 15.53 8.11 33.52
C PHE A 27 14.45 7.74 34.53
N ASN A 28 13.92 8.73 35.25
CA ASN A 28 12.84 8.52 36.19
C ASN A 28 11.54 8.15 35.48
N ALA A 29 11.25 8.68 34.28
CA ALA A 29 10.09 8.21 33.50
C ALA A 29 10.20 6.70 33.17
N VAL A 30 11.36 6.25 32.66
CA VAL A 30 11.57 4.83 32.33
C VAL A 30 11.63 3.95 33.58
N TYR A 31 12.19 4.46 34.68
CA TYR A 31 12.38 3.70 35.92
C TYR A 31 11.11 3.64 36.77
N VAL A 32 10.37 4.74 36.91
CA VAL A 32 9.09 4.83 37.64
C VAL A 32 8.02 3.98 36.94
N ILE A 33 7.97 3.98 35.60
CA ILE A 33 7.12 3.06 34.84
C ILE A 33 7.50 1.58 35.12
N MET A 34 8.79 1.29 35.32
CA MET A 34 9.28 -0.07 35.63
C MET A 34 9.08 -0.52 37.09
N VAL A 35 8.95 0.39 38.06
CA VAL A 35 9.06 0.05 39.50
C VAL A 35 7.75 0.20 40.29
N PHE A 36 6.86 1.12 39.92
CA PHE A 36 5.67 1.44 40.73
C PHE A 36 4.34 0.87 40.22
N GLY A 37 4.31 0.28 39.03
CA GLY A 37 3.20 -0.55 38.56
C GLY A 37 3.72 -1.92 38.17
N ASN A 38 2.88 -2.94 38.18
CA ASN A 38 3.15 -4.25 37.57
C ASN A 38 3.42 -4.19 36.04
N PHE A 39 3.81 -3.03 35.51
CA PHE A 39 4.25 -2.80 34.15
C PHE A 39 5.77 -2.96 34.05
N ARG A 40 6.20 -4.20 34.32
CA ARG A 40 7.53 -4.74 34.02
C ARG A 40 7.67 -4.88 32.50
N ALA A 41 7.65 -3.78 31.76
CA ALA A 41 7.76 -3.77 30.31
C ALA A 41 9.14 -3.23 29.90
N PRO A 42 10.22 -4.03 30.01
CA PRO A 42 11.41 -3.74 29.22
C PRO A 42 10.99 -3.58 27.76
N PRO A 43 11.68 -2.71 26.99
CA PRO A 43 11.38 -2.60 25.56
C PRO A 43 11.35 -4.01 24.97
N PRO A 44 10.36 -4.36 24.13
CA PRO A 44 10.17 -5.72 23.65
C PRO A 44 11.47 -6.19 22.99
N THR A 45 12.15 -7.14 23.64
CA THR A 45 13.36 -7.76 23.11
C THR A 45 12.91 -8.94 22.26
N PHE A 46 12.94 -8.77 20.95
CA PHE A 46 12.72 -9.89 20.03
C PHE A 46 13.86 -10.90 20.21
N PRO A 47 13.57 -12.21 20.14
CA PRO A 47 14.62 -13.22 20.15
C PRO A 47 15.64 -12.89 19.06
N SER A 48 16.93 -12.90 19.42
CA SER A 48 18.01 -12.63 18.48
C SER A 48 17.89 -13.62 17.32
N ARG A 49 17.57 -13.13 16.12
CA ARG A 49 17.47 -13.96 14.92
C ARG A 49 18.85 -14.54 14.61
N ALA A 50 19.05 -15.81 14.94
CA ALA A 50 20.18 -16.59 14.44
C ALA A 50 19.98 -16.99 12.97
N ASP A 51 18.72 -17.01 12.52
CA ASP A 51 18.31 -17.55 11.24
C ASP A 51 18.08 -16.43 10.21
N ALA A 52 18.40 -16.71 8.95
CA ALA A 52 18.15 -15.79 7.85
C ALA A 52 16.64 -15.47 7.75
N ILE A 53 16.31 -14.19 7.54
CA ILE A 53 14.93 -13.73 7.38
C ILE A 53 14.28 -14.50 6.22
N GLN A 54 13.23 -15.27 6.50
CA GLN A 54 12.52 -16.03 5.49
C GLN A 54 11.76 -15.09 4.55
N ARG A 55 11.79 -15.39 3.25
CA ARG A 55 11.02 -14.64 2.25
C ARG A 55 9.56 -15.02 2.36
N ILE A 56 8.69 -14.03 2.59
CA ILE A 56 7.24 -14.22 2.56
C ILE A 56 6.81 -14.47 1.11
N SER A 57 6.06 -15.54 0.88
CA SER A 57 5.46 -15.89 -0.41
C SER A 57 3.99 -16.20 -0.22
N LEU A 58 3.16 -15.72 -1.13
CA LEU A 58 1.73 -15.98 -1.15
C LEU A 58 1.39 -17.03 -2.22
N PRO A 59 0.31 -17.82 -2.05
CA PRO A 59 -0.06 -18.85 -3.02
C PRO A 59 -0.41 -18.28 -4.40
N GLU A 60 -0.91 -17.04 -4.47
CA GLU A 60 -1.22 -16.35 -5.74
C GLU A 60 0.02 -15.89 -6.51
N ASP A 61 1.19 -15.78 -5.86
CA ASP A 61 2.42 -15.24 -6.47
C ASP A 61 2.88 -16.02 -7.70
N VAL A 62 2.53 -17.31 -7.77
CA VAL A 62 2.84 -18.16 -8.93
C VAL A 62 2.08 -17.69 -10.16
N TYR A 63 0.79 -17.34 -10.01
CA TYR A 63 -0.07 -16.90 -11.11
C TYR A 63 0.17 -15.45 -11.49
N ILE A 64 0.51 -14.59 -10.52
CA ILE A 64 0.92 -13.20 -10.79
C ILE A 64 2.14 -13.19 -11.73
N LYS A 65 3.12 -14.07 -11.50
CA LYS A 65 4.29 -14.20 -12.40
C LYS A 65 3.90 -14.70 -13.79
N LYS A 66 2.93 -15.61 -13.91
CA LYS A 66 2.42 -16.10 -15.20
C LYS A 66 1.66 -14.99 -15.94
N PHE A 67 0.86 -14.22 -15.22
CA PHE A 67 0.12 -13.08 -15.74
C PHE A 67 1.05 -12.03 -16.35
N PHE A 68 2.10 -11.59 -15.65
CA PHE A 68 3.05 -10.62 -16.21
C PHE A 68 3.89 -11.15 -17.38
N LYS A 69 4.01 -12.48 -17.54
CA LYS A 69 4.60 -13.07 -18.74
C LYS A 69 3.64 -13.01 -19.93
N LYS A 70 2.34 -13.15 -19.68
CA LYS A 70 1.30 -13.11 -20.71
C LYS A 70 0.94 -11.68 -21.13
N HIS A 71 0.96 -10.76 -20.18
CA HIS A 71 0.60 -9.35 -20.33
C HIS A 71 1.75 -8.45 -19.84
N PRO A 72 2.78 -8.22 -20.69
CA PRO A 72 3.91 -7.37 -20.30
C PRO A 72 3.49 -5.90 -20.10
N ASP A 73 2.53 -5.42 -20.89
CA ASP A 73 2.09 -4.02 -20.92
C ASP A 73 1.33 -3.60 -19.64
N SER A 74 0.71 -4.57 -18.96
CA SER A 74 -0.01 -4.36 -17.68
C SER A 74 0.88 -3.74 -16.60
N LYS A 75 2.21 -3.95 -16.64
CA LYS A 75 3.15 -3.34 -15.68
C LYS A 75 3.11 -1.81 -15.68
N HIS A 76 2.74 -1.21 -16.82
CA HIS A 76 2.76 0.24 -17.01
C HIS A 76 1.35 0.83 -17.00
N GLU A 77 0.38 0.11 -17.54
CA GLU A 77 -1.01 0.58 -17.62
C GLU A 77 -1.76 0.50 -16.29
N ASP A 78 -1.46 -0.51 -15.48
CA ASP A 78 -2.20 -0.77 -14.24
C ASP A 78 -1.45 -0.15 -13.04
N ALA A 79 -1.58 1.17 -12.89
CA ALA A 79 -0.94 1.91 -11.81
C ALA A 79 -1.41 1.43 -10.41
N ILE A 80 -0.46 1.02 -9.57
CA ILE A 80 -0.74 0.59 -8.19
C ILE A 80 -0.97 1.83 -7.33
N LYS A 81 -2.24 2.09 -7.00
CA LYS A 81 -2.61 3.11 -6.03
C LYS A 81 -2.50 2.51 -4.63
N ILE A 82 -1.44 2.87 -3.88
CA ILE A 82 -1.19 2.36 -2.52
C ILE A 82 -2.36 2.67 -1.56
N SER A 83 -3.10 3.75 -1.79
CA SER A 83 -4.27 4.15 -1.01
C SER A 83 -5.58 3.50 -1.44
N ALA A 84 -5.61 2.80 -2.58
CA ALA A 84 -6.83 2.16 -3.05
C ALA A 84 -7.07 0.84 -2.31
N PHE A 85 -8.34 0.57 -2.01
CA PHE A 85 -8.74 -0.71 -1.42
C PHE A 85 -8.75 -1.84 -2.46
N ASP A 86 -8.88 -1.48 -3.74
CA ASP A 86 -8.97 -2.45 -4.81
C ASP A 86 -7.59 -3.05 -5.12
N PRO A 87 -7.47 -4.39 -5.13
CA PRO A 87 -6.22 -5.05 -5.46
C PRO A 87 -5.82 -4.81 -6.92
N PRO A 88 -4.51 -4.83 -7.24
CA PRO A 88 -4.04 -4.73 -8.61
C PRO A 88 -4.64 -5.84 -9.51
N PRO A 89 -4.86 -5.60 -10.81
CA PRO A 89 -5.46 -6.59 -11.71
C PRO A 89 -4.73 -7.94 -11.73
N ALA A 90 -3.40 -7.93 -11.66
CA ALA A 90 -2.61 -9.15 -11.57
C ALA A 90 -2.94 -9.99 -10.32
N ARG A 91 -3.28 -9.33 -9.20
CA ARG A 91 -3.68 -10.01 -7.96
C ARG A 91 -5.11 -10.54 -8.03
N ILE A 92 -6.02 -9.79 -8.64
CA ILE A 92 -7.40 -10.26 -8.92
C ILE A 92 -7.35 -11.54 -9.76
N PHE A 93 -6.54 -11.54 -10.82
CA PHE A 93 -6.31 -12.73 -11.66
C PHE A 93 -5.82 -13.92 -10.83
N GLY A 94 -4.80 -13.72 -9.99
CA GLY A 94 -4.24 -14.79 -9.16
C GLY A 94 -5.25 -15.36 -8.15
N LEU A 95 -6.04 -14.51 -7.51
CA LEU A 95 -7.11 -14.92 -6.59
C LEU A 95 -8.21 -15.69 -7.33
N ARG A 96 -8.62 -15.21 -8.50
CA ARG A 96 -9.66 -15.85 -9.31
C ARG A 96 -9.27 -17.27 -9.74
N VAL A 97 -8.02 -17.47 -10.14
CA VAL A 97 -7.50 -18.80 -10.47
C VAL A 97 -7.53 -19.73 -9.25
N LEU A 98 -7.21 -19.22 -8.06
CA LEU A 98 -7.27 -20.01 -6.82
C LEU A 98 -8.71 -20.39 -6.46
N GLU A 99 -9.67 -19.47 -6.59
CA GLU A 99 -11.10 -19.74 -6.36
C GLU A 99 -11.62 -20.84 -7.30
N LEU A 100 -11.30 -20.77 -8.59
CA LEU A 100 -11.73 -21.77 -9.57
C LEU A 100 -11.07 -23.13 -9.31
N LYS A 101 -9.82 -23.15 -8.84
CA LYS A 101 -9.14 -24.40 -8.44
C LYS A 101 -9.76 -25.00 -7.18
N GLU A 102 -10.23 -24.19 -6.24
CA GLU A 102 -10.96 -24.66 -5.06
C GLU A 102 -12.29 -25.33 -5.46
N GLN A 103 -12.91 -24.86 -6.54
CA GLN A 103 -14.11 -25.47 -7.13
C GLN A 103 -13.83 -26.75 -7.94
N GLY A 104 -12.56 -27.16 -8.08
CA GLY A 104 -12.15 -28.37 -8.78
C GLY A 104 -11.89 -28.21 -10.28
N VAL A 105 -11.82 -26.97 -10.79
CA VAL A 105 -11.48 -26.69 -12.18
C VAL A 105 -9.99 -26.94 -12.43
N SER A 106 -9.64 -27.43 -13.62
CA SER A 106 -8.24 -27.61 -13.99
C SER A 106 -7.50 -26.27 -14.05
N GLU A 107 -6.20 -26.26 -13.74
CA GLU A 107 -5.44 -25.02 -13.66
C GLU A 107 -5.41 -24.22 -14.98
N GLN A 108 -5.39 -24.93 -16.12
CA GLN A 108 -5.34 -24.32 -17.44
C GLN A 108 -6.67 -23.65 -17.80
N GLU A 109 -7.78 -24.32 -17.51
CA GLU A 109 -9.12 -23.76 -17.71
C GLU A 109 -9.37 -22.58 -16.76
N ALA A 110 -8.97 -22.70 -15.49
CA ALA A 110 -9.08 -21.63 -14.51
C ALA A 110 -8.32 -20.36 -14.96
N MET A 111 -7.09 -20.51 -15.47
CA MET A 111 -6.35 -19.39 -16.04
C MET A 111 -7.04 -18.79 -17.27
N ALA A 112 -7.58 -19.63 -18.16
CA ALA A 112 -8.26 -19.16 -19.36
C ALA A 112 -9.52 -18.34 -19.02
N VAL A 113 -10.31 -18.77 -18.02
CA VAL A 113 -11.49 -18.03 -17.55
C VAL A 113 -11.08 -16.70 -16.93
N ALA A 114 -10.09 -16.70 -16.03
CA ALA A 114 -9.60 -15.46 -15.41
C ALA A 114 -9.00 -14.48 -16.45
N ASP A 115 -8.36 -14.99 -17.50
CA ASP A 115 -7.83 -14.18 -18.60
C ASP A 115 -8.95 -13.55 -19.46
N MET A 116 -10.04 -14.29 -19.65
CA MET A 116 -11.24 -13.76 -20.34
C MET A 116 -11.88 -12.63 -19.52
N GLU A 117 -12.03 -12.81 -18.21
CA GLU A 117 -12.56 -11.79 -17.30
C GLU A 117 -11.66 -10.52 -17.32
N TYR A 118 -10.34 -10.68 -17.25
CA TYR A 118 -9.40 -9.56 -17.31
C TYR A 118 -9.49 -8.76 -18.63
N ARG A 119 -9.59 -9.45 -19.78
CA ARG A 119 -9.71 -8.78 -21.09
C ARG A 119 -11.04 -8.03 -21.22
N ALA A 120 -12.12 -8.58 -20.68
CA ALA A 120 -13.42 -7.91 -20.67
C ALA A 120 -13.36 -6.62 -19.82
N GLU A 121 -12.72 -6.65 -18.66
CA GLU A 121 -12.53 -5.46 -17.84
C GLU A 121 -11.65 -4.39 -18.50
N LYS A 122 -10.57 -4.80 -19.18
CA LYS A 122 -9.71 -3.88 -19.94
C LYS A 122 -10.48 -3.19 -21.05
N LYS A 123 -11.23 -3.96 -21.85
CA LYS A 123 -12.08 -3.43 -22.92
C LYS A 123 -13.12 -2.44 -22.38
N GLY A 124 -13.77 -2.76 -21.26
CA GLY A 124 -14.72 -1.84 -20.63
C GLY A 124 -14.08 -0.55 -20.11
N LYS A 125 -12.85 -0.61 -19.59
CA LYS A 125 -12.10 0.58 -19.17
C LYS A 125 -11.71 1.46 -20.36
N GLU A 126 -11.24 0.86 -21.45
CA GLU A 126 -10.92 1.57 -22.69
C GLU A 126 -12.15 2.24 -23.31
N GLU A 127 -13.26 1.50 -23.39
CA GLU A 127 -14.53 2.03 -23.87
C GLU A 127 -15.02 3.18 -22.98
N GLY A 128 -14.90 3.05 -21.65
CA GLY A 128 -15.26 4.10 -20.72
C GLY A 128 -14.42 5.37 -20.90
N ILE A 129 -13.11 5.24 -21.11
CA ILE A 129 -12.23 6.38 -21.40
C ILE A 129 -12.63 7.03 -22.73
N CYS A 130 -12.84 6.23 -23.79
CA CYS A 130 -13.28 6.72 -25.10
C CYS A 130 -14.60 7.52 -24.99
N CYS A 131 -15.60 6.98 -24.28
CA CYS A 131 -16.86 7.66 -24.05
C CYS A 131 -16.70 8.99 -23.29
N VAL A 132 -15.80 9.04 -22.29
CA VAL A 132 -15.53 10.27 -21.52
C VAL A 132 -14.80 11.32 -22.36
N GLU A 133 -13.84 10.91 -23.19
CA GLU A 133 -13.14 11.79 -24.12
C GLU A 133 -14.11 12.37 -25.16
N GLU A 134 -14.95 11.54 -25.77
CA GLU A 134 -15.98 11.97 -26.72
C GLU A 134 -16.93 12.98 -26.08
N ASN A 135 -17.41 12.72 -24.85
CA ASN A 135 -18.24 13.66 -24.10
C ASN A 135 -17.52 14.97 -23.74
N CYS A 136 -16.22 14.94 -23.44
CA CYS A 136 -15.44 16.15 -23.20
C CYS A 136 -15.24 16.98 -24.48
N THR A 137 -15.11 16.34 -25.64
CA THR A 137 -15.00 17.04 -26.93
C THR A 137 -16.32 17.62 -27.42
N SER A 138 -17.45 16.95 -27.17
CA SER A 138 -18.79 17.45 -27.52
C SER A 138 -19.16 18.66 -26.65
N THR A 139 -18.97 18.57 -25.33
CA THR A 139 -19.22 19.70 -24.40
C THR A 139 -18.33 20.92 -24.68
N ARG A 140 -17.08 20.74 -25.11
CA ARG A 140 -16.23 21.86 -25.57
C ARG A 140 -16.76 22.56 -26.81
N LYS A 141 -17.32 21.82 -27.78
CA LYS A 141 -17.91 22.40 -28.99
C LYS A 141 -19.20 23.16 -28.66
N GLU A 142 -20.01 22.60 -27.77
CA GLU A 142 -21.27 23.20 -27.29
C GLU A 142 -21.01 24.53 -26.55
N ALA A 143 -20.03 24.57 -25.64
CA ALA A 143 -19.61 25.79 -24.93
C ALA A 143 -19.01 26.87 -25.85
N SER A 144 -18.51 26.51 -27.04
CA SER A 144 -18.03 27.49 -28.04
C SER A 144 -19.13 28.03 -28.95
N SER A 145 -20.33 27.46 -28.87
CA SER A 145 -21.48 27.81 -29.71
C SER A 145 -22.58 28.59 -28.97
N GLU A 146 -22.45 28.82 -27.66
CA GLU A 146 -23.36 29.68 -26.92
C GLU A 146 -23.19 31.15 -27.36
N PRO A 147 -24.26 31.82 -27.84
CA PRO A 147 -24.15 33.20 -28.30
C PRO A 147 -23.89 34.13 -27.11
N ILE A 148 -22.81 34.92 -27.21
CA ILE A 148 -22.49 36.01 -26.28
C ILE A 148 -23.68 36.97 -26.25
N PHE A 149 -24.48 36.89 -25.17
CA PHE A 149 -25.56 37.81 -24.91
C PHE A 149 -24.94 39.21 -24.69
N GLN A 150 -24.97 40.06 -25.71
CA GLN A 150 -24.54 41.45 -25.60
C GLN A 150 -25.49 42.18 -24.64
N CYS A 151 -25.03 42.43 -23.42
CA CYS A 151 -25.64 43.39 -22.51
C CYS A 151 -25.56 44.79 -23.14
N SER A 152 -26.64 45.21 -23.78
CA SER A 152 -26.84 46.60 -24.21
C SER A 152 -26.86 47.52 -22.98
N GLN A 153 -25.89 48.43 -22.92
CA GLN A 153 -25.77 49.46 -21.89
C GLN A 153 -26.99 50.40 -21.96
N GLY A 154 -27.68 50.55 -20.83
CA GLY A 154 -28.76 51.52 -20.67
C GLY A 154 -28.17 52.89 -20.32
N ASP A 155 -28.15 53.79 -21.31
CA ASP A 155 -27.96 55.22 -21.09
C ASP A 155 -29.13 55.76 -20.27
N THR A 156 -28.83 56.33 -19.09
CA THR A 156 -29.79 57.13 -18.32
C THR A 156 -29.34 58.59 -18.39
N SER A 157 -30.20 59.41 -18.99
CA SER A 157 -30.11 60.88 -19.05
C SER A 157 -30.64 61.52 -17.77
#